data_AF-A0AA39SBJ4-F1
#
_entry.id   AF-A0AA39SBJ4-F1
#
_cell.length_a   1.000
_cell.length_b   1.000
_cell.length_c   1.000
_cell.angle_alpha   90.00
_cell.angle_beta   90.00
_cell.angle_gamma   90.00
#
_symmetry.space_group_name_H-M   'P 1'
#
loop_
_entity.id
_entity.type
_entity.pdbx_description
1 polymer ?
#
loop_
_entity_poly.entity_id
_entity_poly.type
_entity_poly.pdbx_seq_one_letter_code
_entity_poly.pdbx_strand_id
1 'polypeptide(L)'
;MTVEEGYLAPKKIENGVTVSKPRSEWSTNEFELAKCHHRAVNAIFGGVDSRQFSYVQNLKTVKEAWEALLVTNEGTKAVKKSRLQLLTSQFEVLQMGEEDK
;
A
#
# COMPACT_ATOMS: atom_id res chain seq x y z
N MET A 1 14.95 11.21 8.75
CA MET A 1 13.64 11.29 9.42
C MET A 1 12.67 10.40 8.63
N THR A 2 12.51 9.16 9.06
CA THR A 2 11.50 8.25 8.53
C THR A 2 10.17 8.64 9.15
N VAL A 3 9.23 9.07 8.32
CA VAL A 3 7.85 9.35 8.75
C VAL A 3 7.18 7.99 8.93
N GLU A 4 7.28 7.42 10.14
CA GLU A 4 6.78 6.07 10.43
C GLU A 4 5.24 6.01 10.45
N GLU A 5 4.57 7.13 10.73
CA GLU A 5 3.12 7.27 10.73
C GLU A 5 2.64 8.02 9.49
N GLY A 6 1.73 7.43 8.71
CA GLY A 6 1.12 8.09 7.55
C GLY A 6 0.41 9.40 7.92
N TYR A 7 0.04 10.21 6.92
CA TYR A 7 -0.64 11.50 7.13
C TYR A 7 -1.82 11.37 8.12
N LEU A 8 -1.77 12.16 9.20
CA LEU A 8 -2.87 12.35 10.14
C LEU A 8 -3.41 13.77 9.96
N ALA A 9 -4.74 13.90 9.88
CA ALA A 9 -5.37 15.21 9.83
C ALA A 9 -4.99 16.03 11.07
N PRO A 10 -4.63 17.32 10.92
CA PRO A 10 -4.37 18.22 12.04
C PRO A 10 -5.50 18.19 13.07
N LYS A 11 -5.14 17.97 14.34
CA LYS A 11 -6.08 17.91 15.47
C LYS A 11 -5.67 18.95 16.51
N LYS A 12 -6.66 19.58 17.14
CA LYS A 12 -6.47 20.43 18.33
C LYS A 12 -7.18 19.81 19.53
N ILE A 13 -6.67 20.07 20.72
CA ILE A 13 -7.33 19.68 21.97
C ILE A 13 -8.11 20.90 22.45
N GLU A 14 -9.43 20.82 22.39
CA GLU A 14 -10.34 21.81 22.98
C GLU A 14 -11.05 21.15 24.16
N ASN A 15 -10.86 21.70 25.36
CA ASN A 15 -11.50 21.23 26.60
C ASN A 15 -11.30 19.71 26.88
N GLY A 16 -10.11 19.18 26.59
CA GLY A 16 -9.79 17.75 26.79
C GLY A 16 -10.35 16.82 25.72
N VAL A 17 -11.06 17.35 24.71
CA VAL A 17 -11.56 16.59 23.56
C VAL A 17 -10.69 16.89 22.34
N THR A 18 -10.28 15.84 21.64
CA THR A 18 -9.51 15.96 20.40
C THR A 18 -10.44 16.28 19.24
N VAL A 19 -10.41 17.51 18.75
CA VAL A 19 -11.24 18.01 17.65
C VAL A 19 -10.38 18.22 16.41
N SER A 20 -10.94 17.97 15.22
CA SER A 20 -10.25 18.30 13.96
C SER A 20 -9.98 19.80 13.88
N LYS A 21 -8.73 20.16 13.62
CA LYS A 21 -8.32 21.55 13.49
C LYS A 21 -8.85 22.12 12.17
N PRO A 22 -9.54 23.26 12.16
CA PRO A 22 -10.06 23.85 10.93
C PRO A 22 -8.89 24.31 10.03
N ARG A 23 -9.09 24.23 8.71
CA ARG A 23 -8.02 24.50 7.71
C ARG A 23 -7.39 25.89 7.87
N SER A 24 -8.14 26.87 8.35
CA SER A 24 -7.69 28.24 8.60
C SER A 24 -6.63 28.34 9.70
N GLU A 25 -6.57 27.39 10.62
CA GLU A 25 -5.61 27.36 11.72
C GLU A 25 -4.37 26.51 11.39
N TRP A 26 -4.34 25.86 10.22
CA TRP A 26 -3.25 24.96 9.86
C TRP A 26 -1.95 25.73 9.70
N SER A 27 -0.88 25.19 10.28
CA SER A 27 0.48 25.68 10.03
C SER A 27 0.89 25.39 8.58
N THR A 28 1.88 26.13 8.09
CA THR A 28 2.46 25.90 6.75
C THR A 28 2.93 24.45 6.57
N ASN A 29 3.48 23.84 7.62
CA ASN A 29 3.93 22.45 7.59
C ASN A 29 2.77 21.46 7.45
N GLU A 30 1.68 21.66 8.19
CA GLU A 30 0.46 20.84 8.08
C GLU A 30 -0.16 20.95 6.68
N PHE A 31 -0.13 22.15 6.09
CA PHE A 31 -0.61 22.39 4.73
C PHE A 31 0.22 21.66 3.68
N GLU A 32 1.55 21.75 3.78
CA GLU A 32 2.46 21.05 2.87
C GLU A 32 2.35 19.52 3.03
N LEU A 33 2.22 19.00 4.26
CA LEU A 33 1.99 17.57 4.49
C LEU A 33 0.69 17.09 3.81
N ALA A 34 -0.40 17.83 3.96
CA ALA A 34 -1.68 17.49 3.36
C ALA A 34 -1.63 17.56 1.82
N LYS A 35 -0.91 18.54 1.26
CA LYS A 35 -0.71 18.69 -0.18
C LYS A 35 0.12 17.54 -0.74
N CYS A 36 1.21 17.17 -0.07
CA CYS A 36 2.02 16.01 -0.41
C CYS A 36 1.20 14.71 -0.34
N HIS A 37 0.41 14.54 0.71
CA HIS A 37 -0.50 13.40 0.84
C HIS A 37 -1.49 13.34 -0.33
N HIS A 38 -2.17 14.44 -0.63
CA HIS A 38 -3.15 14.48 -1.72
C HIS A 38 -2.51 14.21 -3.09
N ARG A 39 -1.30 14.73 -3.33
CA ARG A 39 -0.53 14.41 -4.55
C ARG A 39 -0.17 12.94 -4.63
N ALA A 40 0.28 12.34 -3.53
CA ALA A 40 0.62 10.93 -3.47
C ALA A 40 -0.61 10.03 -3.70
N VAL A 41 -1.74 10.38 -3.06
CA VAL A 41 -3.04 9.73 -3.31
C VAL A 41 -3.40 9.78 -4.79
N ASN A 42 -3.36 10.97 -5.40
CA ASN A 42 -3.72 11.14 -6.81
C ASN A 42 -2.76 10.40 -7.76
N ALA A 43 -1.46 10.37 -7.46
CA ALA A 43 -0.48 9.63 -8.25
C ALA A 43 -0.72 8.11 -8.16
N ILE A 44 -1.04 7.61 -6.96
CA ILE A 44 -1.45 6.22 -6.76
C ILE A 44 -2.72 5.92 -7.56
N PHE A 45 -3.77 6.75 -7.43
CA PHE A 45 -5.03 6.54 -8.14
C PHE A 45 -4.90 6.65 -9.67
N GLY A 46 -4.00 7.50 -10.17
CA GLY A 46 -3.74 7.60 -11.62
C GLY A 46 -2.96 6.42 -12.19
N GLY A 47 -2.27 5.63 -11.36
CA GLY A 47 -1.46 4.49 -11.78
C GLY A 47 -2.12 3.12 -11.61
N VAL A 48 -3.29 3.04 -10.98
CA VAL A 48 -3.97 1.77 -10.67
C VAL A 48 -5.14 1.50 -11.61
N ASP A 49 -5.32 0.23 -11.99
CA ASP A 49 -6.50 -0.21 -12.74
C ASP A 49 -7.77 -0.14 -11.87
N SER A 50 -8.94 -0.03 -12.50
CA SER A 50 -10.26 0.03 -11.84
C SER A 50 -10.50 -1.06 -10.75
N ARG A 51 -9.96 -2.27 -10.93
CA ARG A 51 -10.03 -3.34 -9.91
C ARG A 51 -9.14 -3.06 -8.70
N GLN A 52 -7.94 -2.54 -8.92
CA GLN A 52 -7.02 -2.15 -7.86
C GLN A 52 -7.49 -0.86 -7.16
N PHE A 53 -8.13 0.05 -7.90
CA PHE A 53 -8.77 1.24 -7.35
C PHE A 53 -9.84 0.89 -6.30
N SER A 54 -10.69 -0.10 -6.57
CA SER A 54 -11.71 -0.54 -5.61
C SER A 54 -11.12 -1.12 -4.32
N TYR A 55 -9.91 -1.68 -4.42
CA TYR A 55 -9.17 -2.19 -3.26
C TYR A 55 -8.50 -1.06 -2.47
N VAL A 56 -7.93 -0.08 -3.18
CA VAL A 56 -7.19 1.04 -2.58
C VAL A 56 -8.12 2.12 -2.00
N GLN A 57 -9.30 2.35 -2.58
CA GLN A 57 -10.26 3.37 -2.09
C GLN A 57 -10.74 3.11 -0.65
N ASN A 58 -10.70 1.86 -0.19
CA ASN A 58 -11.12 1.47 1.16
C ASN A 58 -10.01 1.65 2.20
N LEU A 59 -8.79 1.99 1.79
CA LEU A 59 -7.64 2.14 2.68
C LEU A 59 -7.57 3.56 3.23
N LYS A 60 -7.34 3.68 4.55
CA LYS A 60 -7.45 4.96 5.28
C LYS A 60 -6.20 5.83 5.12
N THR A 61 -5.07 5.24 4.76
CA THR A 61 -3.80 5.95 4.60
C THR A 61 -3.11 5.63 3.28
N VAL A 62 -2.34 6.61 2.77
CA VAL A 62 -1.47 6.42 1.59
C VAL A 62 -0.44 5.32 1.82
N LYS A 63 0.02 5.15 3.06
CA LYS A 63 0.99 4.11 3.40
C LYS A 63 0.39 2.72 3.18
N GLU A 64 -0.83 2.48 3.69
CA GLU A 64 -1.55 1.22 3.46
C GLU A 64 -1.81 1.00 1.97
N ALA A 65 -2.23 2.05 1.24
CA ALA A 65 -2.42 1.99 -0.21
C ALA A 65 -1.14 1.59 -0.96
N TRP A 66 -0.01 2.19 -0.60
CA TRP A 66 1.29 1.91 -1.19
C TRP A 66 1.79 0.49 -0.86
N GLU A 67 1.66 0.06 0.40
CA GLU A 67 2.01 -1.30 0.83
C GLU A 67 1.15 -2.36 0.13
N ALA A 68 -0.16 -2.13 0.00
CA ALA A 68 -1.05 -3.01 -0.73
C ALA A 68 -0.67 -3.12 -2.21
N LEU A 69 -0.24 -2.01 -2.83
CA LEU A 69 0.24 -1.99 -4.20
C LEU A 69 1.54 -2.75 -4.39
N LEU A 70 2.52 -2.54 -3.50
CA LEU A 70 3.77 -3.30 -3.49
C LEU A 70 3.49 -4.80 -3.38
N VAL A 71 2.60 -5.18 -2.45
CA VAL A 71 2.20 -6.57 -2.25
C VAL A 71 1.50 -7.15 -3.48
N THR A 72 0.65 -6.39 -4.16
CA THR A 72 -0.11 -6.88 -5.32
C THR A 72 0.80 -7.03 -6.54
N ASN A 73 1.71 -6.08 -6.76
CA ASN A 73 2.54 -6.03 -7.96
C ASN A 73 3.77 -6.94 -7.85
N GLU A 74 4.42 -6.99 -6.69
CA GLU A 74 5.54 -7.92 -6.46
C GLU A 74 5.08 -9.32 -6.04
N GLY A 75 3.86 -9.43 -5.51
CA GLY A 75 3.37 -10.62 -4.82
C GLY A 75 3.86 -10.71 -3.38
N THR A 76 3.03 -11.25 -2.48
CA THR A 76 3.44 -11.57 -1.10
C THR A 76 4.54 -12.63 -1.10
N LYS A 77 5.30 -12.72 0.00
CA LYS A 77 6.24 -13.85 0.23
C LYS A 77 5.55 -15.21 0.06
N ALA A 78 4.28 -15.32 0.45
CA ALA A 78 3.48 -16.52 0.28
C ALA A 78 3.19 -16.82 -1.20
N VAL A 79 2.76 -15.82 -1.99
CA VAL A 79 2.52 -15.98 -3.43
C VAL A 79 3.82 -16.32 -4.18
N LYS A 80 4.94 -15.67 -3.84
CA LYS A 80 6.27 -15.99 -4.38
C LYS A 80 6.65 -17.44 -4.05
N LYS A 81 6.44 -17.89 -2.81
CA LYS A 81 6.71 -19.26 -2.37
C LYS A 81 5.82 -20.28 -3.10
N SER A 82 4.52 -20.03 -3.24
CA SER A 82 3.61 -20.92 -3.97
C SER A 82 3.96 -21.02 -5.46
N ARG A 83 4.32 -19.90 -6.10
CA ARG A 83 4.82 -19.92 -7.49
C ARG A 83 6.09 -20.75 -7.63
N LEU A 84 7.03 -20.60 -6.69
CA LEU A 84 8.26 -21.38 -6.67
C LEU A 84 7.97 -22.87 -6.49
N GLN A 85 7.12 -23.23 -5.52
CA GLN A 85 6.74 -24.63 -5.28
C GLN A 85 6.04 -25.26 -6.49
N LEU A 86 5.16 -24.51 -7.16
CA LEU A 86 4.51 -24.97 -8.39
C LEU A 86 5.54 -25.23 -9.49
N LEU A 87 6.48 -24.31 -9.71
CA LEU A 87 7.56 -24.48 -10.69
C LEU A 87 8.48 -25.65 -10.34
N THR A 88 8.83 -25.81 -9.06
CA THR A 88 9.63 -26.95 -8.58
C THR A 88 8.90 -28.26 -8.84
N SER A 89 7.61 -28.35 -8.52
CA SER A 89 6.81 -29.55 -8.79
C SER A 89 6.70 -29.84 -10.29
N GLN A 90 6.49 -28.82 -11.13
CA GLN A 90 6.50 -28.97 -12.59
C GLN A 90 7.85 -29.45 -13.11
N PHE A 91 8.95 -28.93 -12.55
CA PHE A 91 10.30 -29.34 -12.90
C PHE A 91 10.60 -30.79 -12.49
N GLU A 92 10.20 -31.21 -11.29
CA GLU A 92 10.33 -32.59 -10.81
C GLU A 92 9.52 -33.56 -11.66
N VAL A 93 8.30 -33.17 -12.07
CA VAL A 93 7.46 -33.96 -12.99
C VAL A 93 8.03 -34.02 -14.42
N LEU A 94 8.79 -32.99 -14.83
CA LEU A 94 9.48 -32.96 -16.12
C LEU A 94 10.81 -33.73 -16.11
N GLN A 95 11.39 -34.03 -14.94
CA GLN A 95 12.52 -34.95 -14.88
C GLN A 95 12.03 -36.37 -15.15
N MET A 96 12.45 -36.89 -16.31
CA MET A 96 12.14 -38.21 -16.85
C MET A 96 12.13 -39.30 -15.78
N GLY A 97 11.07 -40.12 -15.79
CA GLY A 97 11.19 -41.48 -15.28
C GLY A 97 12.33 -42.18 -16.04
N GLU A 98 13.23 -42.81 -15.30
CA GLU A 98 14.27 -43.70 -15.83
C GLU A 98 13.64 -44.98 -16.42
N GLU A 99 12.73 -44.85 -17.38
CA GLU A 99 12.19 -45.94 -18.18
C GLU A 99 12.55 -45.69 -19.65
N ASP A 100 13.83 -45.81 -19.95
CA ASP A 100 14.31 -46.29 -21.24
C ASP A 100 15.53 -47.17 -20.94
N LYS A 101 15.25 -48.41 -20.52
CA LYS A 101 16.19 -49.54 -20.45
C LYS A 101 15.94 -50.48 -21.62
#